data_AF-A0A532AM28-F1
#
_entry.id   AF-A0A532AM28-F1
#
_cell.length_a   1.000
_cell.length_b   1.000
_cell.length_c   1.000
_cell.angle_alpha   90.00
_cell.angle_beta   90.00
_cell.angle_gamma   90.00
#
_symmetry.space_group_name_H-M   'P 1'
#
loop_
_entity.id
_entity.type
_entity.pdbx_description
1 polymer ?
#
loop_
_entity_poly.entity_id
_entity_poly.type
_entity_poly.pdbx_seq_one_letter_code
_entity_poly.pdbx_strand_id
1 'polypeptide(L)'
;FLAYASRYGQALVDRRLYLPESWTKDRARCAKASIPETVEFATKPKMARAMVEAALDAGVPCAYVLGDAVYGADSSFRRMLEAREQPYVLAVRGAHFMRRGGDRRFEGASPEELASELAPEDWVCHAAGEGAKGPRLYD
;
A
#
# COMPACT_ATOMS: atom_id res chain seq x y z
N PHE A 1 -4.54 -3.94 -9.05
CA PHE A 1 -4.68 -2.74 -9.91
C PHE A 1 -3.89 -1.61 -9.28
N LEU A 2 -3.36 -0.71 -10.10
CA LEU A 2 -2.79 0.57 -9.68
C LEU A 2 -3.64 1.69 -10.30
N ALA A 3 -4.11 2.60 -9.46
CA ALA A 3 -4.89 3.76 -9.88
C ALA A 3 -4.04 5.02 -9.70
N TYR A 4 -4.18 5.94 -10.65
CA TYR A 4 -3.64 7.29 -10.56
C TYR A 4 -4.80 8.26 -10.32
N ALA A 5 -4.72 9.06 -9.27
CA ALA A 5 -5.74 10.04 -8.91
C ALA A 5 -5.13 11.45 -8.92
N SER A 6 -5.89 12.41 -9.44
CA SER A 6 -5.55 13.82 -9.47
C SER A 6 -6.79 14.67 -9.26
N ARG A 7 -6.63 16.00 -9.21
CA ARG A 7 -7.75 16.94 -9.19
C ARG A 7 -8.67 16.84 -10.41
N TYR A 8 -8.23 16.18 -11.49
CA TYR A 8 -9.02 15.99 -12.71
C TYR A 8 -9.74 14.64 -12.77
N GLY A 9 -9.61 13.80 -11.75
CA GLY A 9 -10.23 12.48 -11.68
C GLY A 9 -9.22 11.36 -11.48
N GLN A 10 -9.64 10.13 -11.79
CA GLN A 10 -8.87 8.92 -11.54
C GLN A 10 -8.90 7.96 -12.74
N ALA A 11 -7.79 7.26 -12.95
CA ALA A 11 -7.67 6.24 -14.00
C ALA A 11 -6.84 5.04 -13.52
N LEU A 12 -7.14 3.85 -14.05
CA LEU A 12 -6.28 2.68 -13.87
C LEU A 12 -5.07 2.80 -14.79
N VAL A 13 -3.87 2.74 -14.22
CA VAL A 13 -2.61 2.90 -14.97
C VAL A 13 -1.80 1.60 -15.05
N ASP A 14 -2.08 0.62 -14.18
CA ASP A 14 -1.53 -0.74 -14.30
C ASP A 14 -2.55 -1.77 -13.75
N ARG A 15 -2.53 -2.97 -14.33
CA ARG A 15 -3.30 -4.14 -13.89
C ARG A 15 -2.45 -5.40 -13.99
N ARG A 16 -2.47 -6.20 -12.93
CA ARG A 16 -1.85 -7.53 -12.91
C ARG A 16 -2.83 -8.53 -12.33
N LEU A 17 -2.91 -9.72 -12.93
CA LEU A 17 -3.75 -10.80 -12.46
C LEU A 17 -3.07 -11.47 -11.27
N TYR A 18 -3.75 -11.46 -10.10
CA TYR A 18 -3.29 -12.24 -8.97
C TYR A 18 -3.63 -13.71 -9.18
N LEU A 19 -2.61 -14.57 -9.16
CA LEU A 19 -2.76 -16.01 -9.22
C LEU A 19 -2.36 -16.61 -7.88
N PRO A 20 -3.24 -17.35 -7.19
CA PRO A 20 -2.87 -18.13 -6.02
C PRO A 20 -1.78 -19.15 -6.35
N GLU A 21 -0.95 -19.51 -5.38
CA GLU A 21 0.16 -20.46 -5.57
C GLU A 21 -0.31 -21.81 -6.14
N SER A 22 -1.50 -22.26 -5.75
CA SER A 22 -2.11 -23.49 -6.25
C SER A 22 -2.39 -23.48 -7.76
N TRP A 23 -2.62 -22.31 -8.36
CA TRP A 23 -2.75 -22.17 -9.81
C TRP A 23 -1.40 -22.31 -10.49
N THR A 24 -0.39 -21.59 -10.02
CA THR A 24 0.95 -21.63 -10.62
C THR A 24 1.65 -22.98 -10.45
N LYS A 25 1.20 -23.82 -9.53
CA LYS A 25 1.64 -25.22 -9.39
C LYS A 25 0.95 -26.18 -10.39
N ASP A 26 -0.19 -25.80 -10.96
CA ASP A 26 -0.93 -26.57 -11.97
C ASP A 26 -0.74 -25.94 -13.37
N ARG A 27 0.37 -26.32 -14.03
CA ARG A 27 0.72 -25.76 -15.35
C ARG A 27 -0.25 -26.15 -16.44
N ALA A 28 -0.87 -27.33 -16.36
CA ALA A 28 -1.91 -27.73 -17.30
C ALA A 28 -3.15 -26.82 -17.21
N ARG A 29 -3.56 -26.45 -15.99
CA ARG A 29 -4.64 -25.49 -15.76
C ARG A 29 -4.26 -24.08 -16.23
N CYS A 30 -3.04 -23.62 -15.96
CA CYS A 30 -2.55 -22.33 -16.46
C CYS A 30 -2.58 -22.26 -17.98
N ALA A 31 -2.08 -23.29 -18.67
CA ALA A 31 -2.08 -23.36 -20.13
C ALA A 31 -3.49 -23.30 -20.71
N LYS A 32 -4.46 -24.04 -20.11
CA LYS A 32 -5.88 -23.96 -20.49
C LYS A 32 -6.46 -22.55 -20.34
N ALA A 33 -5.98 -21.78 -19.36
CA ALA A 33 -6.38 -20.39 -19.13
C ALA A 33 -5.50 -19.37 -19.89
N SER A 34 -4.62 -19.82 -20.80
CA SER A 34 -3.67 -18.98 -21.54
C SER A 34 -2.75 -18.14 -20.66
N ILE A 35 -2.42 -18.64 -19.46
CA ILE A 35 -1.45 -18.01 -18.56
C ILE A 35 -0.03 -18.43 -18.99
N PRO A 36 0.87 -17.48 -19.31
CA PRO A 36 2.24 -17.80 -19.71
C PRO A 36 3.01 -18.59 -18.65
N GLU A 37 3.91 -19.46 -19.09
CA GLU A 37 4.74 -20.29 -18.19
C GLU A 37 5.69 -19.46 -17.31
N THR A 38 6.07 -18.26 -17.78
CA THR A 38 6.90 -17.30 -17.06
C THR A 38 6.18 -16.66 -15.86
N VAL A 39 4.86 -16.86 -15.72
CA VAL A 39 4.11 -16.33 -14.58
C VAL A 39 4.31 -17.24 -13.38
N GLU A 40 4.97 -16.70 -12.37
CA GLU A 40 5.20 -17.33 -11.07
C GLU A 40 4.27 -16.75 -9.99
N PHE A 41 4.18 -17.44 -8.86
CA PHE A 41 3.44 -16.95 -7.72
C PHE A 41 4.08 -15.68 -7.16
N ALA A 42 3.27 -14.63 -7.01
CA ALA A 42 3.64 -13.42 -6.31
C ALA A 42 2.55 -13.02 -5.33
N THR A 43 2.94 -12.65 -4.11
CA THR A 43 1.99 -12.11 -3.13
C THR A 43 1.46 -10.75 -3.61
N LYS A 44 0.24 -10.39 -3.19
CA LYS A 44 -0.35 -9.08 -3.54
C LYS A 44 0.58 -7.89 -3.21
N PRO A 45 1.27 -7.84 -2.05
CA PRO A 45 2.23 -6.77 -1.77
C PRO A 45 3.42 -6.74 -2.72
N LYS A 46 4.00 -7.90 -3.06
CA LYS A 46 5.10 -7.96 -4.06
C LYS A 46 4.64 -7.46 -5.42
N MET A 47 3.43 -7.83 -5.85
CA MET A 47 2.86 -7.35 -7.10
C MET A 47 2.63 -5.83 -7.06
N ALA A 48 2.01 -5.30 -6.00
CA ALA A 48 1.75 -3.88 -5.86
C ALA A 48 3.04 -3.04 -5.81
N ARG A 49 4.04 -3.50 -5.06
CA ARG A 49 5.39 -2.90 -5.04
C ARG A 49 5.97 -2.79 -6.44
N ALA A 50 5.96 -3.89 -7.20
CA ALA A 50 6.50 -3.90 -8.57
C ALA A 50 5.68 -3.05 -9.56
N MET A 51 4.39 -2.84 -9.32
CA MET A 51 3.55 -1.92 -10.11
C MET A 51 3.92 -0.47 -9.81
N VAL A 52 4.11 -0.13 -8.53
CA VAL A 52 4.49 1.23 -8.10
C VAL A 52 5.93 1.55 -8.50
N GLU A 53 6.88 0.64 -8.30
CA GLU A 53 8.28 0.80 -8.77
C GLU A 53 8.30 1.14 -10.26
N ALA A 54 7.62 0.35 -11.09
CA ALA A 54 7.57 0.59 -12.54
C ALA A 54 6.95 1.95 -12.91
N ALA A 55 5.89 2.38 -12.22
CA ALA A 55 5.27 3.68 -12.47
C ALA A 55 6.19 4.84 -12.08
N LEU A 56 6.89 4.73 -10.95
CA LEU A 56 7.84 5.74 -10.50
C LEU A 56 9.09 5.78 -11.39
N ASP A 57 9.60 4.63 -11.81
CA ASP A 57 10.73 4.53 -12.75
C ASP A 57 10.40 5.09 -14.14
N ALA A 58 9.13 5.01 -14.54
CA ALA A 58 8.62 5.65 -15.75
C ALA A 58 8.42 7.18 -15.61
N GLY A 59 8.68 7.75 -14.43
CA GLY A 59 8.56 9.19 -14.18
C GLY A 59 7.11 9.69 -14.03
N VAL A 60 6.17 8.81 -13.68
CA VAL A 60 4.77 9.21 -13.43
C VAL A 60 4.74 10.20 -12.25
N PRO A 61 4.25 11.45 -12.44
CA PRO A 61 4.27 12.45 -11.36
C PRO A 61 3.39 12.02 -10.18
N CYS A 62 3.99 11.73 -9.03
CA CYS A 62 3.27 11.17 -7.88
C CYS A 62 3.55 12.00 -6.62
N ALA A 63 2.53 12.70 -6.10
CA ALA A 63 2.69 13.45 -4.86
C ALA A 63 2.84 12.51 -3.64
N TYR A 64 2.06 11.43 -3.61
CA TYR A 64 2.14 10.40 -2.58
C TYR A 64 1.49 9.10 -3.05
N VAL A 65 1.91 7.98 -2.44
CA VAL A 65 1.33 6.66 -2.66
C VAL A 65 0.37 6.31 -1.52
N LEU A 66 -0.82 5.79 -1.88
CA LEU A 66 -1.83 5.31 -0.93
C LEU A 66 -1.97 3.78 -1.00
N GLY A 67 -2.34 3.16 0.12
CA GLY A 67 -2.64 1.73 0.17
C GLY A 67 -3.18 1.26 1.51
N ASP A 68 -3.94 0.16 1.47
CA ASP A 68 -4.52 -0.46 2.66
C ASP A 68 -3.50 -1.25 3.51
N ALA A 69 -3.99 -1.82 4.62
CA ALA A 69 -3.19 -2.55 5.60
C ALA A 69 -2.50 -3.82 5.06
N VAL A 70 -2.97 -4.42 3.96
CA VAL A 70 -2.30 -5.55 3.33
C VAL A 70 -0.97 -5.08 2.73
N TYR A 71 -0.96 -3.90 2.11
CA TYR A 71 0.25 -3.33 1.52
C TYR A 71 1.12 -2.66 2.56
N GLY A 72 0.53 -1.90 3.47
CA GLY A 72 1.28 -1.22 4.51
C GLY A 72 1.87 -2.14 5.56
N ALA A 73 1.45 -3.41 5.68
CA ALA A 73 2.18 -4.40 6.49
C ALA A 73 3.55 -4.80 5.88
N ASP A 74 3.73 -4.65 4.56
CA ASP A 74 4.97 -5.04 3.89
C ASP A 74 6.07 -3.97 4.07
N SER A 75 7.00 -4.24 4.98
CA SER A 75 8.12 -3.32 5.27
C SER A 75 9.06 -3.12 4.08
N SER A 76 9.08 -4.05 3.12
CA SER A 76 9.91 -3.91 1.92
C SER A 76 9.33 -2.84 0.99
N PHE A 77 7.99 -2.75 0.92
CA PHE A 77 7.29 -1.75 0.14
C PHE A 77 7.46 -0.35 0.73
N ARG A 78 7.32 -0.19 2.05
CA ARG A 78 7.61 1.09 2.73
C ARG A 78 9.05 1.56 2.50
N ARG A 79 10.02 0.66 2.71
CA ARG A 79 11.44 0.97 2.50
C ARG A 79 11.78 1.33 1.06
N MET A 80 11.08 0.73 0.08
CA MET A 80 11.23 1.09 -1.33
C MET A 80 10.77 2.53 -1.59
N LEU A 81 9.66 2.96 -1.00
CA LEU A 81 9.16 4.34 -1.11
C LEU A 81 10.10 5.32 -0.39
N GLU A 82 10.56 4.98 0.81
CA GLU A 82 11.53 5.77 1.60
C GLU A 82 12.85 5.96 0.86
N ALA A 83 13.40 4.90 0.24
CA ALA A 83 14.63 4.98 -0.53
C ALA A 83 14.53 5.87 -1.78
N ARG A 84 13.30 6.12 -2.25
CA ARG A 84 13.00 7.01 -3.38
C ARG A 84 12.57 8.41 -2.92
N GLU A 85 12.56 8.66 -1.61
CA GLU A 85 12.00 9.87 -1.00
C GLU A 85 10.54 10.14 -1.44
N GLN A 86 9.80 9.07 -1.80
CA GLN A 86 8.42 9.15 -2.25
C GLN A 86 7.49 9.19 -1.03
N PRO A 87 6.73 10.29 -0.80
CA PRO A 87 5.78 10.33 0.31
C PRO A 87 4.70 9.26 0.18
N TYR A 88 4.19 8.77 1.31
CA TYR A 88 3.15 7.75 1.32
C TYR A 88 2.25 7.82 2.54
N VAL A 89 1.03 7.31 2.38
CA VAL A 89 0.11 7.00 3.47
C VAL A 89 -0.36 5.57 3.26
N LEU A 90 0.23 4.64 4.02
CA LEU A 90 -0.14 3.23 4.00
C LEU A 90 -0.76 2.87 5.34
N ALA A 91 -1.98 2.34 5.33
CA ALA A 91 -2.59 1.81 6.53
C ALA A 91 -1.77 0.63 7.06
N VAL A 92 -1.81 0.40 8.37
CA VAL A 92 -1.19 -0.75 9.05
C VAL A 92 -2.19 -1.37 10.00
N ARG A 93 -1.99 -2.63 10.39
CA ARG A 93 -2.80 -3.24 11.44
C ARG A 93 -2.44 -2.62 12.79
N GLY A 94 -3.40 -2.50 13.71
CA GLY A 94 -3.17 -1.99 15.07
C GLY A 94 -2.02 -2.70 15.79
N ALA A 95 -1.95 -4.03 15.66
CA ALA A 95 -0.90 -4.87 16.23
C ALA A 95 0.39 -4.98 15.37
N HIS A 96 0.55 -4.16 14.33
CA HIS A 96 1.73 -4.21 13.48
C HIS A 96 2.98 -3.78 14.26
N PHE A 97 4.07 -4.55 14.22
CA PHE A 97 5.29 -4.16 14.94
C PHE A 97 5.98 -2.97 14.27
N MET A 98 6.17 -1.89 15.02
CA MET A 98 6.96 -0.74 14.63
C MET A 98 8.12 -0.54 15.59
N ARG A 99 9.18 0.07 15.07
CA ARG A 99 10.35 0.45 15.86
C ARG A 99 10.19 1.91 16.25
N ARG A 100 10.16 2.19 17.55
CA ARG A 100 10.10 3.53 18.16
C ARG A 100 11.47 3.88 18.76
N GLY A 101 11.98 5.08 18.50
CA GLY A 101 13.15 5.66 19.19
C GLY A 101 14.30 6.17 18.29
N GLY A 102 14.99 7.21 18.79
CA GLY A 102 16.20 7.80 18.21
C GLY A 102 17.51 7.32 18.86
N ASP A 103 18.61 7.48 18.12
CA ASP A 103 20.05 7.16 18.28
C ASP A 103 20.59 6.13 19.27
N ARG A 104 19.94 5.74 20.37
CA ARG A 104 20.53 4.79 21.34
C ARG A 104 19.59 3.76 21.97
N ARG A 105 18.27 3.79 21.71
CA ARG A 105 17.34 2.72 22.11
C ARG A 105 16.23 2.52 21.10
N PHE A 106 15.96 1.26 20.77
CA PHE A 106 14.84 0.84 19.96
C PHE A 106 13.86 0.09 20.84
N GLU A 107 12.68 0.66 21.01
CA GLU A 107 11.56 0.01 21.64
C GLU A 107 10.61 -0.47 20.55
N GLY A 108 10.09 -1.69 20.70
CA GLY A 108 8.98 -2.16 19.89
C GLY A 108 7.70 -1.50 20.38
N ALA A 109 6.91 -0.93 19.48
CA ALA A 109 5.58 -0.44 19.77
C ALA A 109 4.66 -0.75 18.58
N SER A 110 3.40 -1.01 18.88
CA SER A 110 2.36 -1.19 17.88
C SER A 110 1.63 0.15 17.61
N PRO A 111 1.06 0.37 16.42
CA PRO A 111 0.24 1.54 16.13
C PRO A 111 -0.87 1.76 17.15
N GLU A 112 -1.47 0.68 17.67
CA GLU A 112 -2.52 0.76 18.67
C GLU A 112 -2.01 1.28 20.03
N GLU A 113 -0.86 0.78 20.50
CA GLU A 113 -0.20 1.31 21.70
C GLU A 113 0.13 2.80 21.53
N LEU A 114 0.72 3.19 20.40
CA LEU A 114 1.03 4.59 20.11
C LEU A 114 -0.22 5.46 20.07
N ALA A 115 -1.28 4.98 19.42
CA ALA A 115 -2.55 5.68 19.35
C ALA A 115 -3.17 5.89 20.74
N SER A 116 -3.02 4.90 21.64
CA SER A 116 -3.55 4.98 23.01
C SER A 116 -2.79 5.95 23.93
N GLU A 117 -1.56 6.34 23.56
CA GLU A 117 -0.76 7.32 24.29
C GLU A 117 -1.16 8.78 23.97
N LEU A 118 -1.87 9.01 22.86
CA LEU A 118 -2.30 10.33 22.42
C LEU A 118 -3.58 10.76 23.14
N ALA A 119 -3.64 12.03 23.55
CA ALA A 119 -4.84 12.58 24.16
C ALA A 119 -5.93 12.79 23.09
N PRO A 120 -7.23 12.79 23.44
CA PRO A 120 -8.31 13.01 22.47
C PRO A 120 -8.15 14.31 21.66
N GLU A 121 -7.51 15.32 22.23
CA GLU A 121 -7.28 16.63 21.60
C GLU A 121 -6.16 16.59 20.53
N ASP A 122 -5.30 15.57 20.57
CA ASP A 122 -4.23 15.37 19.57
C ASP A 122 -4.78 14.79 18.25
N TRP A 123 -6.00 14.25 18.26
CA TRP A 123 -6.64 13.67 17.08
C TRP A 123 -7.32 14.75 16.24
N VAL A 124 -6.95 14.79 14.96
CA VAL A 124 -7.57 15.68 13.98
C VAL A 124 -8.31 14.84 12.94
N CYS A 125 -9.63 15.03 12.85
CA CYS A 125 -10.41 14.40 11.78
C CYS A 125 -10.24 15.19 10.48
N HIS A 126 -9.80 14.49 9.43
CA HIS A 126 -9.66 15.06 8.09
C HIS A 126 -10.73 14.50 7.16
N ALA A 127 -11.35 15.37 6.37
CA ALA A 127 -12.32 14.95 5.37
C ALA A 127 -11.65 14.15 4.25
N ALA A 128 -12.27 13.04 3.85
CA ALA A 128 -11.90 12.25 2.67
C ALA A 128 -12.31 12.92 1.34
N GLY A 129 -12.42 14.25 1.35
CA GLY A 129 -12.91 15.09 0.25
C GLY A 129 -14.39 15.45 0.33
N GLU A 130 -14.79 16.35 -0.56
CA GLU A 130 -16.17 16.85 -0.67
C GLU A 130 -17.13 15.76 -1.15
N GLY A 131 -18.28 15.67 -0.50
CA GLY A 131 -19.41 14.85 -0.89
C GLY A 131 -20.63 15.70 -1.27
N ALA A 132 -21.68 15.05 -1.78
CA ALA A 132 -22.92 15.73 -2.16
C ALA A 132 -23.64 16.43 -0.98
N LYS A 133 -23.25 16.15 0.26
CA LYS A 133 -23.82 16.73 1.50
C LYS A 133 -22.76 17.48 2.33
N GLY A 134 -21.66 17.90 1.71
CA GLY A 134 -20.51 18.49 2.38
C GLY A 134 -19.37 17.50 2.63
N PRO A 135 -18.39 17.85 3.48
CA PRO A 135 -17.18 17.05 3.70
C PRO A 135 -17.50 15.64 4.17
N ARG A 136 -16.88 14.63 3.56
CA ARG A 136 -17.02 13.23 3.98
C ARG A 136 -16.10 12.94 5.16
N LEU A 137 -16.66 12.98 6.36
CA LEU A 137 -16.02 12.55 7.59
C LEU A 137 -16.39 11.10 7.87
N TYR A 138 -15.44 10.35 8.42
CA TYR A 138 -15.62 8.97 8.85
C TYR A 138 -15.13 8.88 10.30
N ASP A 139 -15.94 8.28 11.16
CA ASP A 139 -15.64 8.02 12.57
C ASP A 139 -15.15 6.57 12.76
#